data_AF-A0A8X6R9V9-F1
#
_entry.id   AF-A0A8X6R9V9-F1
#
_cell.length_a   1.000
_cell.length_b   1.000
_cell.length_c   1.000
_cell.angle_alpha   90.00
_cell.angle_beta   90.00
_cell.angle_gamma   90.00
#
_symmetry.space_group_name_H-M   'P 1'
#
loop_
_entity.id
_entity.type
_entity.pdbx_description
1 polymer ?
#
loop_
_entity_poly.entity_id
_entity_poly.type
_entity_poly.pdbx_seq_one_letter_code
_entity_poly.pdbx_strand_id
1 'polypeptide(L)' 'MNEDRTAKKVFNAQPIGTRRKGRPNPRWIDGPEKGLLALRTRNWRKLAGRRLAWKRLLEKAKAHPELSCH' A
#
# COMPACT_ATOMS: atom_id res chain seq x y z
N MET A 1 -2.18 -24.91 -2.44
CA MET A 1 -1.99 -23.49 -2.05
C MET A 1 -3.24 -23.04 -1.30
N ASN A 2 -3.25 -23.21 0.02
CA ASN A 2 -4.38 -22.92 0.92
C ASN A 2 -3.86 -22.11 2.12
N GLU A 3 -3.31 -20.94 1.82
CA GLU A 3 -2.89 -19.95 2.80
C GLU A 3 -3.61 -18.64 2.40
N ASP A 4 -4.11 -17.86 3.35
CA ASP A 4 -4.33 -16.41 3.18
C ASP A 4 -5.59 -15.87 2.48
N ARG A 5 -6.71 -16.62 2.40
CA ARG A 5 -8.00 -15.98 2.07
C ARG A 5 -8.34 -14.84 3.05
N THR A 6 -7.91 -14.92 4.30
CA THR A 6 -8.09 -13.90 5.34
C THR A 6 -7.22 -12.68 5.12
N ALA A 7 -5.90 -12.82 4.93
CA ALA A 7 -5.02 -11.66 4.70
C ALA A 7 -5.42 -10.88 3.44
N LYS A 8 -5.75 -11.59 2.35
CA LYS A 8 -6.27 -10.98 1.11
C LYS A 8 -7.64 -10.33 1.31
N LYS A 9 -8.50 -10.92 2.15
CA LYS A 9 -9.80 -10.34 2.53
C LYS A 9 -9.63 -9.07 3.35
N VAL A 10 -8.77 -9.08 4.37
CA VAL A 10 -8.48 -7.91 5.23
C VAL A 10 -7.84 -6.78 4.42
N PHE A 11 -6.89 -7.11 3.55
CA PHE A 11 -6.25 -6.14 2.63
C PHE A 11 -7.26 -5.45 1.70
N ASN A 12 -8.26 -6.20 1.20
CA ASN A 12 -9.31 -5.67 0.36
C ASN A 12 -10.55 -5.19 1.15
N ALA A 13 -10.62 -5.47 2.45
CA ALA A 13 -11.73 -5.09 3.29
C ALA A 13 -11.70 -3.57 3.42
N GLN A 14 -12.85 -2.96 3.17
CA GLN A 14 -13.11 -1.59 3.60
C GLN A 14 -13.71 -1.71 5.00
N PRO A 15 -12.97 -1.42 6.09
CA PRO A 15 -13.55 -1.39 7.42
C PRO A 15 -14.51 -0.20 7.48
N ILE A 16 -15.77 -0.44 7.14
CA ILE A 16 -16.85 0.54 7.22
C ILE A 16 -17.54 0.29 8.56
N GLY A 17 -17.38 1.23 9.48
CA GLY A 17 -18.08 1.31 10.77
C GLY A 17 -18.44 2.77 11.06
N THR A 18 -19.32 2.99 12.04
CA THR A 18 -19.86 4.31 12.41
C THR A 18 -18.73 5.33 12.56
N ARG A 19 -18.67 6.28 11.62
CA ARG A 19 -17.59 7.25 11.50
C ARG A 19 -17.53 8.14 12.74
N ARG A 20 -16.33 8.32 13.32
CA ARG A 20 -16.09 9.42 14.28
C ARG A 20 -16.35 10.75 13.56
N LYS A 21 -17.07 11.69 14.19
CA LYS A 21 -17.22 13.07 13.70
C LYS A 21 -15.83 13.72 13.61
N GLY A 22 -15.39 14.12 12.41
CA GLY A 22 -14.08 14.75 12.17
C GLY A 22 -13.51 14.44 10.78
N ARG A 23 -12.27 14.88 10.51
CA ARG A 23 -11.55 14.56 9.26
C ARG A 23 -11.36 13.03 9.16
N PRO A 24 -11.84 12.37 8.10
CA PRO A 24 -11.63 10.95 7.92
C PRO A 24 -10.12 10.64 7.93
N ASN A 25 -9.71 9.63 8.71
CA ASN A 25 -8.35 9.11 8.62
C ASN A 25 -8.15 8.61 7.17
N PRO A 26 -7.08 9.02 6.45
CA PRO A 26 -6.82 8.49 5.12
C PRO A 26 -6.86 6.97 5.15
N ARG A 27 -7.41 6.37 4.09
CA ARG A 27 -7.43 4.91 3.98
C ARG A 27 -5.98 4.45 4.06
N TRP A 28 -5.73 3.31 4.71
CA TRP A 28 -4.35 2.79 4.84
C TRP A 28 -3.63 2.68 3.48
N ILE A 29 -4.39 2.52 2.39
CA ILE A 29 -3.91 2.46 1.02
C ILE A 29 -3.44 3.80 0.44
N ASP A 30 -3.98 4.91 0.95
CA ASP A 30 -3.66 6.26 0.47
C ASP A 30 -2.21 6.62 0.85
N GLY A 31 -1.66 6.04 1.91
CA GLY A 31 -0.25 6.19 2.31
C GLY A 31 0.72 5.64 1.25
N PRO A 32 0.66 4.32 0.96
CA PRO A 32 1.42 3.70 -0.12
C PRO A 32 1.20 4.38 -1.48
N GLU A 33 -0.03 4.75 -1.83
CA GLU A 33 -0.33 5.39 -3.12
C GLU A 33 0.40 6.72 -3.30
N LYS A 34 0.55 7.53 -2.25
CA LYS A 34 1.35 8.77 -2.31
C LYS A 34 2.82 8.49 -2.60
N GLY A 35 3.42 7.50 -1.92
CA GLY A 35 4.81 7.14 -2.18
C GLY A 35 5.02 6.54 -3.57
N LEU A 36 4.06 5.76 -4.03
CA LEU A 36 4.07 5.19 -5.37
C LEU A 36 3.85 6.23 -6.47
N LEU A 37 3.10 7.31 -6.19
CA LEU A 37 2.98 8.46 -7.07
C LEU A 37 4.32 9.19 -7.23
N ALA A 38 5.06 9.39 -6.13
CA ALA A 38 6.42 9.94 -6.17
C ALA A 38 7.37 9.05 -6.98
N LEU A 39 7.21 7.72 -6.90
CA LEU A 39 7.94 6.74 -7.72
C LEU A 39 7.37 6.54 -9.14
N ARG A 40 6.39 7.37 -9.56
CA ARG A 40 5.68 7.30 -10.85
C ARG A 40 5.14 5.90 -11.21
N THR A 41 4.79 5.12 -10.19
CA THR A 41 4.39 3.71 -10.32
C THR A 41 2.88 3.55 -10.06
N ARG A 42 2.07 3.56 -11.13
CA ARG A 42 0.60 3.41 -11.01
C ARG A 42 0.12 1.96 -10.81
N ASN A 43 0.79 0.98 -11.42
CA ASN A 43 0.36 -0.44 -11.42
C ASN A 43 0.95 -1.27 -10.26
N TRP A 44 1.08 -0.67 -9.08
CA TRP A 44 1.79 -1.28 -7.94
C TRP A 44 1.14 -2.57 -7.44
N ARG A 45 -0.19 -2.71 -7.51
CA ARG A 45 -0.89 -3.96 -7.13
C ARG A 45 -0.44 -5.15 -7.98
N LYS A 46 -0.22 -4.93 -9.28
CA LYS A 46 0.29 -5.94 -10.21
C LYS A 46 1.77 -6.24 -9.93
N LEU A 47 2.55 -5.23 -9.53
CA LEU A 47 3.94 -5.39 -9.14
C LEU A 47 4.10 -6.12 -7.80
N ALA A 48 3.21 -5.87 -6.83
CA ALA A 48 3.17 -6.54 -5.54
C ALA A 48 2.95 -8.05 -5.68
N GLY A 49 2.19 -8.48 -6.68
CA GLY A 49 2.05 -9.90 -7.03
C GLY A 49 3.32 -10.55 -7.57
N ARG A 50 4.33 -9.77 -7.97
CA ARG A 50 5.61 -10.24 -8.51
C ARG A 50 6.74 -9.93 -7.52
N ARG A 51 7.16 -10.92 -6.72
CA ARG A 51 8.14 -10.77 -5.63
C ARG A 51 9.41 -9.98 -6.02
N LEU A 52 10.02 -10.28 -7.16
CA LEU A 52 11.22 -9.58 -7.64
C LEU A 52 10.95 -8.12 -8.03
N ALA A 53 9.83 -7.87 -8.71
CA ALA A 53 9.46 -6.53 -9.13
C ALA A 53 9.11 -5.66 -7.92
N TRP A 54 8.43 -6.25 -6.93
CA TRP A 54 8.13 -5.62 -5.65
C TRP A 54 9.41 -5.25 -4.88
N LYS A 55 10.37 -6.19 -4.78
CA LYS A 55 11.66 -5.93 -4.11
C LYS A 55 12.41 -4.77 -4.77
N ARG A 56 12.49 -4.73 -6.10
CA ARG A 56 13.14 -3.63 -6.84
C ARG A 56 12.45 -2.28 -6.60
N LEU A 57 11.13 -2.28 -6.48
CA LEU A 57 10.36 -1.07 -6.18
C LEU A 57 10.62 -0.57 -4.76
N LEU A 58 10.73 -1.47 -3.78
CA LEU A 58 11.07 -1.13 -2.40
C LEU A 58 12.50 -0.57 -2.28
N GLU A 59 13.47 -1.13 -3.00
CA GLU A 59 14.83 -0.58 -3.02
C GLU A 59 14.87 0.83 -3.63
N LYS A 60 14.10 1.07 -4.70
CA LYS A 60 13.92 2.42 -5.23
C LYS A 60 13.28 3.35 -4.20
N ALA A 61 12.26 2.88 -3.47
CA ALA A 61 11.59 3.67 -2.44
C ALA A 61 12.56 4.06 -1.31
N LYS A 62 13.43 3.15 -0.85
CA LYS A 62 14.45 3.44 0.17
C LYS A 62 15.45 4.50 -0.25
N ALA A 63 15.74 4.62 -1.55
CA ALA A 63 16.62 5.65 -2.09
C ALA A 63 15.96 7.04 -2.13
N HIS A 64 14.65 7.15 -1.83
CA HIS A 64 13.94 8.42 -1.70
C HIS A 64 13.74 8.77 -0.22
N PRO A 65 14.50 9.74 0.33
CA PRO A 65 14.40 10.13 1.73
C PRO A 65 12.99 10.61 2.12
N GLU A 66 12.27 11.26 1.20
CA GLU A 66 10.91 11.75 1.44
C GLU A 66 9.85 10.65 1.56
N LEU A 67 10.21 9.41 1.21
CA LEU A 67 9.36 8.23 1.33
C LEU A 67 9.81 7.30 2.47
N SER A 68 10.95 7.60 3.09
CA SER A 68 11.42 6.89 4.27
C SER A 68 10.64 7.38 5.48
N CYS A 69 9.86 6.51 6.11
CA CYS A 69 9.26 6.80 7.41
C CYS A 69 10.40 6.95 8.43
N HIS A 70 10.50 8.13 9.05
CA HIS A 70 11.39 8.39 10.18
C HIS A 70 10.66 8.18 11.50
#